data_AF-A0A7Y2ZJP3-F1
#
_entry.id   AF-A0A7Y2ZJP3-F1
#
_cell.length_a   1.000
_cell.length_b   1.000
_cell.length_c   1.000
_cell.angle_alpha   90.00
_cell.angle_beta   90.00
_cell.angle_gamma   90.00
#
_symmetry.space_group_name_H-M   'P 1'
#
loop_
_entity.id
_entity.type
_entity.pdbx_description
1 polymer ?
#
loop_
_entity_poly.entity_id
_entity_poly.type
_entity_poly.pdbx_seq_one_letter_code
_entity_poly.pdbx_strand_id
1 'polypeptide(L)'
;MNGFLGRYEHQMDEKGRVSLPSAFRRAAQGDRFVLLQWEPPYLTLFPPEVWGEVQARLVDFRKSERGAWHHVREILSTAVEVGPDKQGRILVPSWLQESANLGGTVLLNGNID
;
A
#
# COMPACT_ATOMS: atom_id res chain seq x y z
N MET A 1 20.13 -8.47 2.76
CA MET A 1 18.77 -9.05 2.67
C MET A 1 17.86 -7.98 2.09
N ASN A 2 17.52 -8.10 0.81
CA ASN A 2 16.57 -7.20 0.15
C ASN A 2 15.22 -7.92 0.08
N GLY A 3 14.21 -7.36 0.73
CA GLY A 3 12.86 -7.90 0.76
C GLY A 3 12.00 -7.18 1.80
N PHE A 4 10.69 -7.16 1.58
CA PHE A 4 9.73 -6.66 2.55
C PHE A 4 9.42 -7.78 3.53
N LEU A 5 10.19 -7.86 4.63
CA LEU A 5 10.08 -8.92 5.63
C LEU A 5 9.89 -8.36 7.04
N GLY A 6 9.13 -9.09 7.86
CA GLY A 6 8.93 -8.79 9.28
C GLY A 6 7.63 -8.06 9.59
N ARG A 7 7.41 -7.81 10.89
CA ARG A 7 6.27 -7.08 11.43
C ARG A 7 6.78 -5.88 12.22
N TYR A 8 6.27 -4.70 11.89
CA TYR A 8 6.64 -3.44 12.52
C TYR A 8 5.39 -2.77 13.10
N GLU A 9 5.49 -2.32 14.34
CA GLU A 9 4.40 -1.64 15.02
C GLU A 9 4.72 -0.16 15.15
N HIS A 10 3.82 0.69 14.68
CA HIS A 10 3.97 2.13 14.71
C HIS A 10 2.65 2.80 15.09
N GLN A 11 2.74 3.90 15.84
CA GLN A 11 1.57 4.70 16.15
C GLN A 11 1.25 5.64 14.99
N MET A 12 -0.01 5.71 14.59
CA MET A 12 -0.51 6.74 13.69
C MET A 12 -0.53 8.10 14.42
N ASP A 13 -0.03 9.14 13.78
CA ASP A 13 -0.11 10.49 14.33
C ASP A 13 -1.46 11.17 14.06
N GLU A 14 -1.71 12.31 14.71
CA GLU A 14 -2.96 13.07 14.60
C GLU A 14 -3.30 13.52 13.16
N LYS A 15 -2.32 13.50 12.25
CA LYS A 15 -2.52 13.86 10.84
C LYS A 15 -2.75 12.64 9.96
N GLY A 16 -2.86 11.44 10.53
CA GLY A 16 -3.03 10.20 9.78
C GLY A 16 -1.74 9.67 9.15
N ARG A 17 -0.57 10.06 9.66
CA ARG A 17 0.72 9.59 9.14
C ARG A 17 1.24 8.43 9.97
N VAL A 18 1.88 7.48 9.28
CA VAL A 18 2.53 6.32 9.91
C VAL A 18 3.98 6.21 9.45
N SER A 19 4.88 5.88 10.37
CA SER A 19 6.30 5.65 10.07
C SER A 19 6.45 4.45 9.14
N LEU A 20 7.16 4.62 8.03
CA LEU A 20 7.54 3.53 7.15
C LEU A 20 8.88 2.94 7.63
N PRO A 21 8.93 1.65 7.99
CA PRO A 21 10.14 1.00 8.49
C PRO A 21 11.35 1.25 7.59
N SER A 22 12.50 1.54 8.19
CA SER A 22 13.72 1.83 7.41
C SER A 22 14.13 0.67 6.50
N ALA A 23 13.81 -0.57 6.89
CA ALA A 23 14.04 -1.75 6.06
C ALA A 23 13.22 -1.71 4.77
N PHE A 24 11.94 -1.33 4.85
CA PHE A 24 11.05 -1.23 3.69
C PHE A 24 11.46 -0.07 2.78
N ARG A 25 11.85 1.08 3.35
CA ARG A 25 12.38 2.21 2.57
C ARG A 25 13.64 1.83 1.79
N ARG A 26 14.57 1.07 2.39
CA ARG A 26 15.77 0.57 1.68
C ARG A 26 15.41 -0.45 0.60
N ALA A 27 14.44 -1.33 0.85
CA ALA A 27 14.02 -2.35 -0.11
C ALA A 27 13.31 -1.75 -1.34
N ALA A 28 12.55 -0.66 -1.16
CA ALA A 28 11.78 -0.02 -2.22
C ALA A 28 12.64 0.72 -3.27
N GLN A 29 13.92 0.99 -2.99
CA GLN A 29 14.84 1.68 -3.90
C GLN A 29 14.29 3.02 -4.47
N GLY A 30 13.43 3.70 -3.70
CA GLY A 30 12.76 4.93 -4.10
C GLY A 30 11.91 5.54 -2.98
N ASP A 31 11.32 6.70 -3.25
CA ASP A 31 10.51 7.51 -2.33
C ASP A 31 9.03 7.65 -2.77
N ARG A 32 8.63 6.89 -3.79
CA ARG A 32 7.24 6.83 -4.26
C ARG A 32 6.68 5.45 -4.04
N PHE A 33 5.43 5.39 -3.64
CA PHE A 33 4.69 4.16 -3.40
C PHE A 33 3.26 4.32 -3.88
N VAL A 34 2.60 3.21 -4.15
CA VAL A 34 1.16 3.17 -4.39
C VAL A 34 0.50 2.50 -3.20
N LEU A 35 -0.37 3.25 -2.52
CA LEU A 35 -1.20 2.78 -1.42
C LEU A 35 -2.60 2.53 -1.96
N LEU A 36 -3.18 1.38 -1.64
CA LEU A 36 -4.53 1.02 -2.04
C LEU A 36 -5.17 0.05 -1.04
N GLN A 37 -6.47 -0.16 -1.15
CA GLN A 37 -7.16 -1.26 -0.49
C GLN A 37 -7.28 -2.42 -1.48
N TRP A 38 -6.44 -3.45 -1.29
CA TRP A 38 -6.49 -4.66 -2.09
C TRP A 38 -7.65 -5.53 -1.64
N GLU A 39 -7.73 -5.75 -0.32
CA GLU A 39 -8.82 -6.43 0.35
C GLU A 39 -9.11 -5.74 1.69
N PRO A 40 -10.39 -5.60 2.09
CA PRO A 40 -10.72 -5.19 3.44
C PRO A 40 -10.27 -6.22 4.49
N PRO A 41 -9.94 -5.80 5.72
CA PRO A 41 -9.94 -4.43 6.21
C PRO A 41 -8.52 -3.84 6.26
N TYR A 42 -7.66 -4.09 5.26
CA TYR A 42 -6.27 -3.61 5.29
C TYR A 42 -5.90 -2.85 4.02
N LEU A 43 -4.75 -2.17 4.10
CA LEU A 43 -4.16 -1.45 2.98
C LEU A 43 -2.89 -2.14 2.52
N THR A 44 -2.62 -2.07 1.22
CA THR A 44 -1.41 -2.60 0.60
C THR A 44 -0.59 -1.45 0.03
N LEU A 45 0.73 -1.52 0.24
CA LEU A 45 1.67 -0.50 -0.19
C LEU A 45 2.70 -1.13 -1.13
N PHE A 46 2.67 -0.73 -2.40
CA PHE A 46 3.60 -1.23 -3.42
C PHE A 46 4.70 -0.22 -3.71
N PRO A 47 5.97 -0.65 -3.85
CA PRO A 47 6.97 0.17 -4.54
C PRO A 47 6.62 0.26 -6.04
N PRO A 48 7.14 1.26 -6.78
CA PRO A 48 6.69 1.56 -8.13
C PRO A 48 6.96 0.43 -9.14
N GLU A 49 8.08 -0.28 -8.98
CA GLU A 49 8.46 -1.41 -9.84
C GLU A 49 7.45 -2.56 -9.73
N VAL A 50 7.17 -3.01 -8.50
CA VAL A 50 6.19 -4.07 -8.24
C VAL A 50 4.78 -3.64 -8.66
N TRP A 51 4.42 -2.38 -8.43
CA TRP A 51 3.12 -1.87 -8.87
C TRP A 51 2.95 -1.98 -10.39
N GLY A 52 3.99 -1.69 -11.18
CA GLY A 52 3.95 -1.87 -12.63
C GLY A 52 3.64 -3.31 -13.05
N GLU A 53 4.21 -4.30 -12.35
CA GLU A 53 3.91 -5.72 -12.57
C GLU A 53 2.46 -6.06 -12.19
N VAL A 54 2.01 -5.58 -11.02
CA VAL A 54 0.63 -5.79 -10.55
C VAL A 54 -0.37 -5.19 -11.53
N GLN A 55 -0.11 -3.99 -12.05
CA GLN A 55 -0.96 -3.37 -13.07
C GLN A 55 -1.05 -4.22 -14.34
N ALA A 56 0.06 -4.78 -14.81
CA ALA A 56 0.04 -5.67 -15.97
C ALA A 56 -0.82 -6.92 -15.70
N ARG A 57 -0.64 -7.56 -14.54
CA ARG A 57 -1.45 -8.72 -14.12
C ARG A 57 -2.94 -8.38 -14.02
N LEU A 58 -3.30 -7.21 -13.46
CA LEU A 58 -4.69 -6.73 -13.38
C LEU A 58 -5.30 -6.49 -14.76
N VAL A 59 -4.52 -5.91 -15.69
CA VAL A 59 -4.96 -5.70 -17.07
C VAL A 59 -5.25 -7.02 -17.77
N ASP A 60 -4.40 -8.03 -17.57
CA ASP A 60 -4.59 -9.33 -18.19
C ASP A 60 -5.76 -10.10 -17.56
N PHE A 61 -5.90 -10.05 -16.23
CA PHE A 61 -7.08 -10.60 -15.53
C PHE A 61 -8.39 -10.00 -16.05
N ARG A 62 -8.42 -8.67 -16.23
CA ARG A 62 -9.57 -7.97 -16.79
C ARG A 62 -9.94 -8.45 -18.20
N LYS A 63 -8.97 -8.86 -19.01
CA LYS A 63 -9.20 -9.39 -20.36
C LYS A 63 -9.65 -10.85 -20.34
N SER A 64 -9.13 -11.65 -19.41
CA SER A 64 -9.36 -13.10 -19.38
C SER A 64 -10.67 -13.50 -18.70
N GLU A 65 -11.14 -12.72 -17.72
CA GLU A 65 -12.30 -13.09 -16.90
C GLU A 65 -13.53 -12.20 -17.15
N ARG A 66 -14.66 -12.84 -17.44
CA ARG A 66 -15.91 -12.16 -17.79
C ARG A 66 -16.60 -11.66 -16.52
N GLY A 67 -16.26 -10.44 -16.11
CA GLY A 67 -16.82 -9.80 -14.92
C GLY A 67 -15.76 -9.13 -14.04
N ALA A 68 -14.48 -9.40 -14.30
CA ALA A 68 -13.36 -8.82 -13.56
C ALA A 68 -13.27 -7.28 -13.65
N TRP A 69 -13.92 -6.64 -14.62
CA TRP A 69 -13.88 -5.19 -14.79
C TRP A 69 -14.32 -4.42 -13.54
N HIS A 70 -15.42 -4.84 -12.89
CA HIS A 70 -15.91 -4.17 -11.69
C HIS A 70 -14.89 -4.29 -10.55
N HIS A 71 -14.38 -5.49 -10.32
CA HIS A 71 -13.41 -5.75 -9.26
C HIS A 71 -12.09 -5.00 -9.47
N VAL A 72 -11.53 -5.03 -10.69
CA VAL A 72 -10.31 -4.28 -11.02
C VAL A 72 -10.55 -2.77 -10.88
N ARG A 73 -11.72 -2.27 -11.28
CA ARG A 73 -12.08 -0.86 -11.11
C ARG A 73 -12.20 -0.49 -9.63
N GLU A 74 -12.76 -1.35 -8.80
CA GLU A 74 -12.88 -1.14 -7.35
C GLU A 74 -11.48 -1.00 -6.73
N ILE A 75 -10.56 -1.95 -6.98
CA ILE A 75 -9.18 -1.88 -6.49
C ILE A 75 -8.52 -0.56 -6.93
N LEU A 76 -8.55 -0.26 -8.23
CA LEU A 76 -7.91 0.93 -8.78
C LEU A 76 -8.53 2.23 -8.30
N SER A 77 -9.83 2.24 -7.95
CA SER A 77 -10.49 3.42 -7.38
C SER A 77 -9.95 3.79 -6.00
N THR A 78 -9.28 2.85 -5.32
CA THR A 78 -8.65 3.08 -4.02
C THR A 78 -7.15 3.40 -4.11
N ALA A 79 -6.56 3.36 -5.31
CA ALA A 79 -5.13 3.55 -5.48
C ALA A 79 -4.73 5.03 -5.47
N VAL A 80 -3.75 5.36 -4.63
CA VAL A 80 -3.16 6.69 -4.50
C VAL A 80 -1.65 6.63 -4.42
N GLU A 81 -0.97 7.60 -5.00
CA GLU A 81 0.47 7.78 -4.82
C GLU A 81 0.76 8.41 -3.47
N VAL A 82 1.71 7.84 -2.73
CA VAL A 82 2.20 8.37 -1.46
C VAL A 82 3.72 8.33 -1.43
N GLY A 83 4.31 9.23 -0.66
CA GLY A 83 5.76 9.29 -0.44
C GLY A 83 6.09 9.57 1.02
N PRO A 84 7.23 9.07 1.53
CA PRO A 84 7.65 9.36 2.88
C PRO A 84 8.06 10.84 3.00
N ASP A 85 7.66 11.49 4.10
CA ASP A 85 8.15 12.81 4.46
C ASP A 85 9.63 12.77 4.90
N LYS A 86 10.20 13.94 5.28
CA LYS A 86 11.58 14.02 5.79
C LYS A 86 11.88 13.14 7.00
N GLN A 87 10.85 12.68 7.72
CA GLN A 87 10.98 11.79 8.88
C GLN A 87 10.74 10.32 8.51
N GLY A 88 10.42 10.02 7.25
CA GLY A 88 10.16 8.67 6.78
C GLY A 88 8.72 8.21 7.01
N ARG A 89 7.76 9.12 7.22
CA ARG A 89 6.34 8.76 7.41
C ARG A 89 5.53 8.95 6.14
N ILE A 90 4.58 8.05 5.89
CA ILE A 90 3.61 8.19 4.80
C ILE A 90 2.28 8.71 5.35
N LEU A 91 1.60 9.55 4.59
CA LEU A 91 0.23 9.98 4.88
C LEU A 91 -0.76 8.93 4.37
N VAL A 92 -1.62 8.43 5.26
CA VAL A 92 -2.77 7.61 4.86
C VAL A 92 -3.97 8.54 4.72
N PRO A 93 -4.60 8.68 3.54
CA PRO A 93 -5.81 9.48 3.38
C PRO A 93 -6.92 9.04 4.34
N SER A 94 -7.73 9.98 4.85
CA SER A 94 -8.77 9.70 5.86
C SER A 94 -9.75 8.61 5.43
N TRP A 95 -10.19 8.61 4.18
CA TRP A 95 -11.09 7.60 3.64
C TRP A 95 -10.46 6.20 3.58
N LEU A 96 -9.15 6.10 3.38
CA LEU A 96 -8.43 4.83 3.49
C LEU A 96 -8.27 4.39 4.94
N GLN A 97 -8.06 5.34 5.86
CA GLN A 97 -8.06 5.04 7.29
C GLN A 97 -9.40 4.45 7.72
N GLU A 98 -10.52 5.06 7.32
CA GLU A 98 -11.87 4.58 7.59
C GLU A 98 -12.10 3.19 7.00
N SER A 99 -11.73 2.98 5.73
CA SER A 99 -11.88 1.69 5.03
C SER A 99 -11.13 0.52 5.69
N ALA A 100 -10.04 0.82 6.39
CA ALA A 100 -9.17 -0.15 7.04
C ALA A 100 -9.19 -0.07 8.58
N ASN A 101 -10.13 0.71 9.14
CA ASN A 101 -10.27 0.95 10.58
C ASN A 101 -8.94 1.35 11.28
N LEU A 102 -8.19 2.28 10.67
CA LEU A 102 -6.93 2.78 11.20
C LEU A 102 -7.14 4.05 12.04
N GLY A 103 -6.47 4.13 13.19
CA GLY A 103 -6.52 5.33 14.06
C GLY A 103 -5.65 5.28 15.32
N GLY A 104 -4.84 4.23 15.49
CA GLY A 104 -3.99 4.05 16.67
C GLY A 104 -2.73 3.28 16.31
N THR A 105 -2.58 2.09 16.89
CA THR A 105 -1.49 1.19 16.56
C THR A 105 -1.68 0.63 15.14
N VAL A 106 -0.70 0.86 14.27
CA VAL A 106 -0.65 0.35 12.90
C VAL A 106 0.43 -0.72 12.82
N LEU A 107 0.06 -1.87 12.24
CA LEU A 107 0.98 -2.96 11.95
C LEU A 107 1.36 -2.93 10.47
N LEU A 108 2.66 -2.83 10.19
CA LEU A 108 3.22 -3.00 8.85
C LEU A 108 3.85 -4.38 8.77
N ASN A 109 3.27 -5.23 7.92
CA ASN A 109 3.76 -6.58 7.66
C ASN A 109 4.44 -6.62 6.30
N GLY A 110 5.58 -7.30 6.24
CA GLY A 110 6.20 -7.66 4.99
C GLY A 110 5.32 -8.65 4.22
N ASN A 111 5.22 -8.46 2.91
CA ASN A 111 4.42 -9.31 2.02
C ASN A 111 5.25 -9.76 0.82
N ILE A 112 4.87 -10.90 0.24
CA ILE A 112 5.39 -11.41 -1.02
C ILE A 112 4.23 -11.42 -2.02
N ASP A 113 4.39 -10.74 -3.15
CA ASP A 113 3.44 -10.68 -4.27
C ASP A 113 4.01 -11.35 -5.53
#